data_AF-A0A4U1DE00-F1
#
_entry.id   AF-A0A4U1DE00-F1
#
_cell.length_a   1.000
_cell.length_b   1.000
_cell.length_c   1.000
_cell.angle_alpha   90.00
_cell.angle_beta   90.00
_cell.angle_gamma   90.00
#
_symmetry.space_group_name_H-M   'P 1'
#
loop_
_entity.id
_entity.type
_entity.pdbx_description
1 polymer ?
#
loop_
_entity_poly.entity_id
_entity_poly.type
_entity_poly.pdbx_seq_one_letter_code
_entity_poly.pdbx_strand_id
1 'polypeptide(L)'
;MRRCRFQFEPPTEHYDKRIESIDEQICDLIKQRKEVSSNDPGFPSEQLISSWSEKYNFYEDFLNSVFAHFFNEDRYKPVVEPIGFLKNIPILKSFENDDVFYSVTFVRQFENASVVHFNIDREDSDDEVPRRFREPLLFDLVIEGKEVDYECRNEGGGGSGGHESYTFIVSPALPDDLSEIKLIFKESKPPFKKPTGFEFVI
;
A
#
# COMPACT_ATOMS: atom_id res chain seq x y z
N MET A 1 6.18 -3.89 11.01
CA MET A 1 5.25 -4.38 12.05
C MET A 1 4.24 -5.29 11.38
N ARG A 2 4.26 -6.60 11.66
CA ARG A 2 3.16 -7.50 11.26
C ARG A 2 1.90 -6.96 11.93
N ARG A 3 0.88 -6.57 11.16
CA ARG A 3 -0.41 -6.20 11.75
C ARG A 3 -0.97 -7.44 12.44
N CYS A 4 -0.95 -7.47 13.77
CA CYS A 4 -1.75 -8.44 14.52
C CYS A 4 -3.20 -8.28 14.06
N ARG A 5 -3.73 -9.33 13.43
CA ARG A 5 -5.13 -9.45 13.02
C ARG A 5 -5.99 -9.66 14.26
N PHE A 6 -6.18 -8.61 15.04
CA PHE A 6 -7.34 -8.58 15.94
C PHE A 6 -8.56 -8.33 15.07
N GLN A 7 -9.59 -9.16 15.19
CA GLN A 7 -10.93 -8.78 14.72
C GLN A 7 -11.23 -7.43 15.36
N PHE A 8 -11.79 -6.49 14.58
CA PHE A 8 -12.14 -5.19 15.14
C PHE A 8 -13.13 -5.40 16.28
N GLU A 9 -12.70 -5.07 17.49
CA GLU A 9 -13.55 -5.09 18.67
C GLU A 9 -14.09 -3.67 18.86
N PRO A 10 -15.42 -3.47 18.80
CA PRO A 10 -16.00 -2.18 19.08
C PRO A 10 -15.54 -1.67 20.46
N PRO A 11 -15.18 -0.39 20.59
CA PRO A 11 -14.69 0.15 21.86
C PRO A 11 -15.76 0.16 22.97
N THR A 12 -17.03 -0.09 22.62
CA THR A 12 -18.18 -0.16 23.52
C THR A 12 -19.29 -0.99 22.89
N GLU A 13 -20.12 -1.64 23.71
CA GLU A 13 -21.36 -2.29 23.28
C GLU A 13 -22.52 -1.31 23.11
N HIS A 14 -22.39 -0.08 23.64
CA HIS A 14 -23.45 0.92 23.57
C HIS A 14 -23.54 1.55 22.18
N TYR A 15 -24.71 1.44 21.56
CA TYR A 15 -25.08 2.16 20.35
C TYR A 15 -26.42 2.89 20.54
N ASP A 16 -26.44 4.20 20.29
CA ASP A 16 -27.65 5.01 20.37
C ASP A 16 -28.46 4.88 19.07
N LYS A 17 -29.53 4.08 19.09
CA LYS A 17 -30.35 3.85 17.89
C LYS A 17 -30.96 5.12 17.26
N ARG A 18 -31.00 6.25 17.98
CA ARG A 18 -31.51 7.50 17.41
C ARG A 18 -30.65 8.03 16.27
N ILE A 19 -29.37 7.64 16.21
CA ILE A 19 -28.44 8.07 15.14
C ILE A 19 -28.37 7.11 13.95
N GLU A 20 -29.10 5.98 13.97
CA GLU A 20 -29.06 4.95 12.92
C GLU A 20 -29.31 5.51 11.51
N SER A 21 -30.36 6.33 11.36
CA SER A 21 -30.67 6.97 10.08
C SER A 21 -29.61 7.99 9.62
N ILE A 22 -28.84 8.56 10.54
CA ILE A 22 -27.74 9.49 10.24
C ILE A 22 -26.53 8.69 9.78
N ASP A 23 -26.20 7.59 10.46
CA ASP A 23 -25.08 6.73 10.08
C ASP A 23 -25.28 6.09 8.71
N GLU A 24 -26.52 5.67 8.39
CA GLU A 24 -26.87 5.20 7.04
C GLU A 24 -26.67 6.29 5.97
N GLN A 25 -27.06 7.53 6.27
CA GLN A 25 -26.82 8.68 5.38
C GLN A 25 -25.32 8.98 5.22
N ILE A 26 -24.51 8.80 6.26
CA ILE A 26 -23.06 8.93 6.15
C ILE A 26 -22.51 7.88 5.18
N CYS A 27 -22.95 6.62 5.27
CA CYS A 27 -22.56 5.58 4.32
C CYS A 27 -22.95 5.93 2.88
N ASP A 28 -24.17 6.42 2.66
CA ASP A 28 -24.64 6.83 1.34
C ASP A 28 -23.82 8.02 0.79
N LEU A 29 -23.53 9.03 1.61
CA LEU A 29 -22.70 10.18 1.22
C LEU A 29 -21.25 9.77 0.89
N ILE A 30 -20.68 8.82 1.63
CA ILE A 30 -19.35 8.26 1.32
C ILE A 30 -19.38 7.58 -0.05
N LYS A 31 -20.41 6.77 -0.33
CA LYS A 31 -20.59 6.13 -1.64
C LYS A 31 -20.74 7.17 -2.76
N GLN A 32 -21.63 8.14 -2.60
CA GLN A 32 -21.83 9.21 -3.58
C GLN A 32 -20.53 9.98 -3.86
N ARG A 33 -19.73 10.28 -2.82
CA ARG A 33 -18.42 10.93 -2.97
C ARG A 33 -17.50 10.14 -3.90
N LYS A 34 -17.50 8.80 -3.82
CA LYS A 34 -16.69 7.94 -4.69
C LYS A 34 -17.20 7.94 -6.13
N GLU A 35 -18.51 7.83 -6.32
CA GLU A 35 -19.12 7.78 -7.65
C GLU A 35 -18.93 9.09 -8.41
N VAL A 36 -19.16 10.23 -7.77
CA VAL A 36 -19.01 11.57 -8.38
C VAL A 36 -17.55 11.86 -8.76
N SER A 37 -16.60 11.36 -7.97
CA SER A 37 -15.16 11.55 -8.22
C SER A 37 -14.52 10.49 -9.11
N SER A 38 -15.29 9.52 -9.62
CA SER A 38 -14.73 8.36 -10.35
C SER A 38 -13.63 7.64 -9.55
N ASN A 39 -13.82 7.51 -8.24
CA ASN A 39 -12.88 6.93 -7.28
C ASN A 39 -11.54 7.70 -7.13
N ASP A 40 -11.47 8.96 -7.57
CA ASP A 40 -10.33 9.87 -7.34
C ASP A 40 -10.79 11.18 -6.67
N PRO A 41 -11.14 11.14 -5.37
CA PRO A 41 -11.77 12.28 -4.71
C PRO A 41 -10.78 13.33 -4.17
N GLY A 42 -9.47 13.09 -4.31
CA GLY A 42 -8.43 13.94 -3.72
C GLY A 42 -8.59 14.16 -2.20
N PHE A 43 -8.03 15.28 -1.72
CA PHE A 43 -8.05 15.68 -0.31
C PHE A 43 -8.54 17.13 -0.17
N PRO A 44 -9.39 17.46 0.82
CA PRO A 44 -9.84 18.83 1.03
C PRO A 44 -8.69 19.81 1.33
N SER A 45 -8.79 21.05 0.88
CA SER A 45 -7.78 22.07 1.19
C SER A 45 -7.84 22.49 2.66
N GLU A 46 -6.72 23.02 3.17
CA GLU A 46 -6.62 23.57 4.52
C GLU A 46 -7.69 24.64 4.80
N GLN A 47 -7.95 25.51 3.82
CA GLN A 47 -9.01 26.52 3.90
C GLN A 47 -10.41 25.91 4.05
N LEU A 48 -10.71 24.84 3.32
CA LEU A 48 -11.99 24.14 3.44
C LEU A 48 -12.13 23.48 4.82
N ILE A 49 -11.09 22.77 5.28
CA ILE A 49 -11.06 22.13 6.60
C ILE A 49 -11.29 23.15 7.71
N SER A 50 -10.58 24.29 7.67
CA SER A 50 -10.72 25.35 8.67
C SER A 50 -12.13 25.95 8.65
N SER A 51 -12.69 26.23 7.47
CA SER A 51 -14.06 26.76 7.35
C SER A 51 -15.14 25.80 7.86
N TRP A 52 -14.98 24.49 7.63
CA TRP A 52 -15.93 23.47 8.10
C TRP A 52 -15.77 23.21 9.60
N SER A 53 -14.54 23.26 10.11
CA SER A 53 -14.21 23.18 11.52
C SER A 53 -14.95 24.25 12.32
N GLU A 54 -14.85 25.52 11.90
CA GLU A 54 -15.57 26.63 12.52
C GLU A 54 -17.10 26.49 12.38
N LYS A 55 -17.58 26.18 11.17
CA LYS A 55 -19.01 26.12 10.87
C LYS A 55 -19.75 25.03 11.66
N TYR A 56 -19.15 23.86 11.79
CA TYR A 56 -19.78 22.69 12.40
C TYR A 56 -19.26 22.39 13.81
N ASN A 57 -18.37 23.25 14.33
CA ASN A 57 -17.74 23.11 15.65
C ASN A 57 -17.01 21.77 15.82
N PHE A 58 -16.14 21.45 14.85
CA PHE A 58 -15.23 20.31 14.91
C PHE A 58 -13.80 20.77 15.24
N TYR A 59 -12.92 19.82 15.53
CA TYR A 59 -11.48 20.07 15.52
C TYR A 59 -10.94 19.82 14.11
N GLU A 60 -10.01 20.67 13.65
CA GLU A 60 -9.40 20.50 12.32
C GLU A 60 -8.70 19.14 12.16
N ASP A 61 -7.97 18.69 13.19
CA ASP A 61 -7.32 17.37 13.21
C ASP A 61 -8.29 16.20 13.09
N PHE A 62 -9.50 16.34 13.65
CA PHE A 62 -10.55 15.34 13.50
C PHE A 62 -11.00 15.25 12.04
N LEU A 63 -11.26 16.39 11.40
CA LEU A 63 -11.64 16.42 9.98
C LEU A 63 -10.50 15.89 9.09
N ASN A 64 -9.26 16.29 9.35
CA ASN A 64 -8.08 15.75 8.66
C ASN A 64 -8.00 14.23 8.78
N SER A 65 -8.25 13.67 9.97
CA SER A 65 -8.26 12.23 10.20
C SER A 65 -9.38 11.54 9.41
N VAL A 66 -10.61 12.06 9.46
CA VAL A 66 -11.77 11.52 8.71
C VAL A 66 -11.48 11.49 7.21
N PHE A 67 -11.04 12.60 6.62
CA PHE A 67 -10.74 12.66 5.19
C PHE A 67 -9.49 11.85 4.82
N ALA A 68 -8.52 11.68 5.73
CA ALA A 68 -7.39 10.79 5.52
C ALA A 68 -7.81 9.31 5.47
N HIS A 69 -8.81 8.92 6.25
CA HIS A 69 -9.40 7.58 6.18
C HIS A 69 -10.16 7.37 4.86
N PHE A 70 -10.94 8.36 4.40
CA PHE A 70 -11.60 8.29 3.10
C PHE A 70 -10.61 8.23 1.93
N PHE A 71 -9.52 9.00 2.01
CA PHE A 71 -8.47 9.00 0.99
C PHE A 71 -7.72 7.65 0.92
N ASN A 72 -7.60 6.95 2.05
CA ASN A 72 -6.88 5.67 2.15
C ASN A 72 -7.81 4.45 2.27
N GLU A 73 -9.02 4.52 1.73
CA GLU A 73 -10.02 3.44 1.86
C GLU A 73 -9.49 2.09 1.36
N ASP A 74 -8.70 2.07 0.27
CA ASP A 74 -8.13 0.85 -0.28
C ASP A 74 -7.28 0.06 0.72
N ARG A 75 -6.74 0.71 1.77
CA ARG A 75 -6.00 0.02 2.85
C ARG A 75 -6.86 -0.93 3.67
N TYR A 76 -8.18 -0.77 3.62
CA TYR A 76 -9.17 -1.59 4.32
C TYR A 76 -9.64 -2.79 3.51
N LYS A 77 -9.23 -2.94 2.23
CA LYS A 77 -9.49 -4.16 1.46
C LYS A 77 -8.99 -5.39 2.24
N PRO A 78 -9.75 -6.51 2.24
CA PRO A 78 -9.29 -7.74 2.87
C PRO A 78 -7.92 -8.16 2.33
N VAL A 79 -7.03 -8.59 3.23
CA VAL A 79 -5.72 -9.13 2.85
C VAL A 79 -5.92 -10.58 2.43
N VAL A 80 -5.58 -10.92 1.18
CA VAL A 80 -5.47 -12.31 0.74
C VAL A 80 -4.31 -12.97 1.48
N GLU A 81 -4.58 -13.98 2.31
CA GLU A 81 -3.53 -14.77 2.94
C GLU A 81 -3.09 -15.88 1.99
N PRO A 82 -1.80 -16.00 1.66
CA PRO A 82 -1.30 -17.09 0.85
C PRO A 82 -1.47 -18.44 1.60
N ILE A 83 -2.19 -19.38 0.98
CA ILE A 83 -2.46 -20.72 1.52
C ILE A 83 -2.09 -21.80 0.51
N GLY A 84 -1.65 -22.96 1.01
CA GLY A 84 -1.21 -24.06 0.14
C GLY A 84 0.04 -23.71 -0.66
N PHE A 85 1.20 -23.65 0.00
CA PHE A 85 2.46 -23.41 -0.70
C PHE A 85 2.72 -24.50 -1.73
N LEU A 86 3.00 -24.09 -2.97
CA LEU A 86 3.23 -25.00 -4.09
C LEU A 86 4.72 -25.13 -4.41
N LYS A 87 5.39 -24.01 -4.73
CA LYS A 87 6.80 -23.99 -5.17
C LYS A 87 7.41 -22.59 -5.13
N ASN A 88 8.72 -22.52 -5.34
CA ASN A 88 9.41 -21.26 -5.66
C ASN A 88 9.72 -21.23 -7.15
N ILE A 89 9.29 -20.17 -7.83
CA ILE A 89 9.60 -19.90 -9.23
C ILE A 89 10.84 -19.00 -9.27
N PRO A 90 11.99 -19.48 -9.74
CA PRO A 90 13.18 -18.65 -9.88
C PRO A 90 12.98 -17.65 -11.03
N ILE A 91 13.27 -16.38 -10.78
CA ILE A 91 13.18 -15.30 -11.78
C ILE A 91 14.56 -14.70 -12.04
N LEU A 92 15.34 -14.47 -10.97
CA LEU A 92 16.69 -13.88 -11.02
C LEU A 92 16.77 -12.71 -12.00
N LYS A 93 15.92 -11.70 -11.76
CA LYS A 93 15.95 -10.46 -12.53
C LYS A 93 16.33 -9.29 -11.62
N SER A 94 17.02 -8.32 -12.20
CA SER A 94 17.53 -7.17 -11.49
C SER A 94 17.53 -5.92 -12.36
N PHE A 95 17.56 -4.79 -11.68
CA PHE A 95 17.72 -3.46 -12.25
C PHE A 95 18.76 -2.73 -11.41
N GLU A 96 19.65 -1.95 -12.02
CA GLU A 96 20.72 -1.25 -11.33
C GLU A 96 20.67 0.23 -11.71
N ASN A 97 20.72 1.11 -10.70
CA ASN A 97 20.72 2.55 -10.89
C ASN A 97 21.48 3.24 -9.76
N ASP A 98 22.42 4.13 -10.09
CA ASP A 98 23.20 4.94 -9.15
C ASP A 98 23.78 4.13 -7.97
N ASP A 99 24.47 3.02 -8.27
CA ASP A 99 25.09 2.09 -7.30
C ASP A 99 24.10 1.41 -6.34
N VAL A 100 22.80 1.44 -6.69
CA VAL A 100 21.75 0.67 -6.02
C VAL A 100 21.31 -0.49 -6.91
N PHE A 101 21.38 -1.69 -6.37
CA PHE A 101 20.99 -2.94 -7.01
C PHE A 101 19.61 -3.38 -6.53
N TYR A 102 18.65 -3.39 -7.45
CA TYR A 102 17.27 -3.79 -7.24
C TYR A 102 17.07 -5.20 -7.78
N SER A 103 16.50 -6.13 -7.01
CA SER A 103 16.35 -7.51 -7.48
C SER A 103 15.10 -8.24 -7.00
N VAL A 104 14.64 -9.17 -7.83
CA VAL A 104 13.66 -10.20 -7.49
C VAL A 104 14.27 -11.56 -7.84
N THR A 105 14.61 -12.32 -6.82
CA THR A 105 15.32 -13.60 -7.00
C THR A 105 14.37 -14.76 -7.28
N PHE A 106 13.25 -14.82 -6.55
CA PHE A 106 12.21 -15.82 -6.72
C PHE A 106 10.84 -15.29 -6.33
N VAL A 107 9.80 -15.94 -6.85
CA VAL A 107 8.41 -15.76 -6.43
C VAL A 107 7.93 -17.03 -5.76
N ARG A 108 7.33 -16.91 -4.58
CA ARG A 108 6.70 -18.05 -3.90
C ARG A 108 5.29 -18.20 -4.42
N GLN A 109 4.99 -19.38 -4.94
CA GLN A 109 3.69 -19.70 -5.49
C GLN A 109 2.83 -20.42 -4.43
N PHE A 110 1.61 -19.94 -4.24
CA PHE A 110 0.58 -20.56 -3.43
C PHE A 110 -0.64 -20.86 -4.31
N GLU A 111 -1.58 -21.65 -3.80
CA GLU A 111 -2.80 -22.02 -4.52
C GLU A 111 -3.66 -20.80 -4.89
N ASN A 112 -3.71 -19.78 -4.01
CA ASN A 112 -4.59 -18.62 -4.15
C ASN A 112 -3.88 -17.29 -4.41
N ALA A 113 -2.55 -17.24 -4.30
CA ALA A 113 -1.76 -16.02 -4.42
C ALA A 113 -0.30 -16.32 -4.79
N SER A 114 0.43 -15.28 -5.20
CA SER A 114 1.89 -15.32 -5.33
C SER A 114 2.52 -14.31 -4.38
N VAL A 115 3.71 -14.62 -3.87
CA VAL A 115 4.47 -13.72 -3.00
C VAL A 115 5.78 -13.33 -3.68
N VAL A 116 5.94 -12.04 -3.95
CA VAL A 116 7.12 -11.45 -4.57
C VAL A 116 8.03 -10.89 -3.47
N HIS A 117 9.29 -11.32 -3.47
CA HIS A 117 10.32 -10.77 -2.59
C HIS A 117 11.21 -9.83 -3.41
N PHE A 118 11.16 -8.55 -3.04
CA PHE A 118 11.89 -7.49 -3.69
C PHE A 118 13.01 -7.01 -2.76
N ASN A 119 14.24 -6.99 -3.27
CA ASN A 119 15.43 -6.59 -2.54
C ASN A 119 16.03 -5.33 -3.14
N ILE A 120 16.63 -4.53 -2.28
CA ILE A 120 17.39 -3.33 -2.60
C ILE A 120 18.72 -3.46 -1.86
N ASP A 121 19.80 -3.53 -2.61
CA ASP A 121 21.16 -3.66 -2.08
C ASP A 121 21.96 -2.43 -2.52
N ARG A 122 22.74 -1.88 -1.60
CA ARG A 122 23.65 -0.75 -1.85
C ARG A 122 24.86 -0.89 -0.95
N GLU A 123 25.98 -0.37 -1.40
CA GLU A 123 27.20 -0.35 -0.59
C GLU A 123 27.08 0.76 0.47
N ASP A 124 27.22 0.40 1.74
CA ASP A 124 27.26 1.40 2.81
C ASP A 124 28.64 2.07 2.78
N SER A 125 28.72 3.33 2.32
CA SER A 125 29.92 4.13 2.49
C SER A 125 29.95 4.79 3.88
N ASP A 126 31.12 4.84 4.53
CA ASP A 126 31.30 5.47 5.85
C ASP A 126 30.94 6.97 5.87
N ASP A 127 30.95 7.61 4.70
CA ASP A 127 30.64 9.04 4.50
C ASP A 127 29.14 9.31 4.26
N GLU A 128 28.32 8.28 4.12
CA GLU A 128 26.89 8.44 3.86
C GLU A 128 26.07 8.66 5.14
N VAL A 129 24.97 9.42 4.99
CA VAL A 129 24.02 9.68 6.07
C VAL A 129 23.52 8.34 6.64
N PRO A 130 23.67 8.10 7.97
CA PRO A 130 23.22 6.86 8.59
C PRO A 130 21.75 6.60 8.27
N ARG A 131 21.38 5.35 7.99
CA ARG A 131 20.05 4.96 7.51
C ARG A 131 18.88 5.51 8.34
N ARG A 132 19.06 5.69 9.66
CA ARG A 132 18.06 6.30 10.57
C ARG A 132 17.68 7.75 10.22
N PHE A 133 18.49 8.42 9.42
CA PHE A 133 18.28 9.79 8.96
C PHE A 133 17.93 9.87 7.47
N ARG A 134 17.93 8.75 6.74
CA ARG A 134 17.45 8.70 5.36
C ARG A 134 15.92 8.75 5.36
N GLU A 135 15.35 9.47 4.41
CA GLU A 135 13.90 9.41 4.20
C GLU A 135 13.52 7.97 3.84
N PRO A 136 12.57 7.33 4.56
CA PRO A 136 12.14 6.00 4.22
C PRO A 136 11.42 6.03 2.86
N LEU A 137 11.87 5.19 1.94
CA LEU A 137 11.23 5.00 0.65
C LEU A 137 10.15 3.92 0.77
N LEU A 138 9.06 4.06 0.03
CA LEU A 138 8.01 3.07 -0.09
C LEU A 138 7.90 2.65 -1.54
N PHE A 139 7.78 1.36 -1.78
CA PHE A 139 7.57 0.81 -3.12
C PHE A 139 6.19 0.21 -3.21
N ASP A 140 5.49 0.52 -4.30
CA ASP A 140 4.31 -0.20 -4.75
C ASP A 140 4.69 -1.08 -5.94
N LEU A 141 4.02 -2.23 -6.05
CA LEU A 141 4.21 -3.18 -7.14
C LEU A 141 2.97 -3.13 -8.04
N VAL A 142 3.18 -3.06 -9.35
CA VAL A 142 2.17 -3.24 -10.37
C VAL A 142 2.61 -4.39 -11.26
N ILE A 143 1.69 -5.30 -11.54
CA ILE A 143 1.93 -6.41 -12.46
C ILE A 143 1.29 -6.05 -13.79
N GLU A 144 2.10 -5.99 -14.86
CA GLU A 144 1.59 -5.91 -16.22
C GLU A 144 1.65 -7.31 -16.85
N GLY A 145 0.47 -7.82 -17.26
CA GLY A 145 0.29 -9.12 -17.90
C GLY A 145 -0.94 -9.10 -18.83
N LYS A 146 -1.11 -10.12 -19.68
CA LYS A 146 -2.03 -10.05 -20.83
C LYS A 146 -3.52 -10.16 -20.50
N GLU A 147 -3.92 -10.81 -19.40
CA GLU A 147 -5.29 -11.32 -19.30
C GLU A 147 -6.02 -11.06 -17.96
N VAL A 148 -5.31 -10.62 -16.92
CA VAL A 148 -5.89 -10.48 -15.57
C VAL A 148 -5.32 -9.25 -14.87
N ASP A 149 -6.21 -8.48 -14.23
CA ASP A 149 -5.81 -7.42 -13.31
C ASP A 149 -5.38 -8.03 -11.96
N TYR A 150 -4.15 -7.77 -11.56
CA TYR A 150 -3.59 -8.26 -10.31
C TYR A 150 -3.66 -7.19 -9.22
N GLU A 151 -4.24 -7.56 -8.08
CA GLU A 151 -4.11 -6.78 -6.85
C GLU A 151 -2.78 -7.09 -6.19
N CYS A 152 -1.99 -6.04 -5.95
CA CYS A 152 -0.66 -6.14 -5.34
C CYS A 152 -0.65 -5.42 -3.99
N ARG A 153 -0.33 -6.15 -2.93
CA ARG A 153 -0.32 -5.63 -1.58
C ARG A 153 1.06 -5.71 -0.95
N ASN A 154 1.60 -4.57 -0.57
CA ASN A 154 2.83 -4.49 0.22
C ASN A 154 2.55 -4.89 1.67
N GLU A 155 3.13 -6.01 2.13
CA GLU A 155 3.04 -6.51 3.51
C GLU A 155 4.11 -5.91 4.44
N GLY A 156 4.86 -4.95 3.91
CA GLY A 156 5.94 -4.28 4.58
C GLY A 156 7.30 -4.84 4.18
N GLY A 157 8.30 -4.23 4.78
CA GLY A 157 9.69 -4.51 4.52
C GLY A 157 10.54 -4.28 5.75
N GLY A 158 11.79 -4.69 5.63
CA GLY A 158 12.80 -4.53 6.64
C GLY A 158 14.18 -4.61 6.00
N GLY A 159 15.19 -4.20 6.73
CA GLY A 159 16.56 -4.31 6.24
C GLY A 159 17.55 -3.86 7.28
N SER A 160 18.82 -3.96 6.93
CA SER A 160 19.96 -3.51 7.72
C SER A 160 21.20 -3.49 6.83
N GLY A 161 22.12 -2.55 7.05
CA GLY A 161 23.45 -2.55 6.45
C GLY A 161 23.43 -2.63 4.91
N GLY A 162 23.09 -1.53 4.25
CA GLY A 162 22.95 -1.46 2.78
C GLY A 162 21.76 -2.22 2.19
N HIS A 163 21.28 -3.27 2.85
CA HIS A 163 20.21 -4.14 2.35
C HIS A 163 18.82 -3.73 2.86
N GLU A 164 17.84 -3.71 1.97
CA GLU A 164 16.41 -3.56 2.24
C GLU A 164 15.61 -4.60 1.46
N SER A 165 14.51 -5.04 2.04
CA SER A 165 13.61 -6.01 1.42
C SER A 165 12.16 -5.63 1.66
N TYR A 166 11.32 -5.89 0.66
CA TYR A 166 9.87 -5.74 0.73
C TYR A 166 9.21 -7.05 0.30
N THR A 167 8.06 -7.34 0.90
CA THR A 167 7.23 -8.48 0.54
C THR A 167 5.92 -8.00 -0.05
N PHE A 168 5.57 -8.49 -1.24
CA PHE A 168 4.32 -8.20 -1.90
C PHE A 168 3.49 -9.47 -2.07
N ILE A 169 2.21 -9.42 -1.71
CA ILE A 169 1.22 -10.45 -2.03
C ILE A 169 0.51 -10.02 -3.31
N VAL A 170 0.45 -10.92 -4.29
CA VAL A 170 -0.19 -10.73 -5.59
C VAL A 170 -1.38 -11.68 -5.70
N SER A 171 -2.56 -11.14 -6.00
CA SER A 171 -3.80 -11.90 -6.18
C SER A 171 -4.52 -11.48 -7.47
N PRO A 172 -4.98 -12.42 -8.31
CA PRO A 172 -4.84 -13.88 -8.17
C PRO A 172 -3.39 -14.34 -8.31
N ALA A 173 -3.16 -15.64 -8.05
CA ALA A 173 -1.85 -16.27 -8.26
C ALA A 173 -1.31 -15.97 -9.67
N LEU A 174 -0.04 -15.57 -9.74
CA LEU A 174 0.71 -15.43 -10.99
C LEU A 174 0.84 -16.79 -11.70
N PRO A 175 0.94 -16.80 -13.04
CA PRO A 175 1.18 -18.02 -13.80
C PRO A 175 2.55 -18.64 -13.47
N ASP A 176 2.68 -19.93 -13.76
CA ASP A 176 3.95 -20.64 -13.58
C ASP A 176 5.08 -20.12 -14.50
N ASP A 177 4.70 -19.68 -15.70
CA ASP A 177 5.60 -19.02 -16.64
C ASP A 177 5.47 -17.50 -16.49
N LEU A 178 6.53 -16.89 -15.99
CA LEU A 178 6.61 -15.45 -15.71
C LEU A 178 7.32 -14.67 -16.83
N SER A 179 7.61 -15.30 -17.97
CA SER A 179 8.31 -14.66 -19.09
C SER A 179 7.57 -13.46 -19.68
N GLU A 180 6.22 -13.51 -19.67
CA GLU A 180 5.36 -12.43 -20.15
C GLU A 180 4.88 -11.48 -19.05
N ILE A 181 5.31 -11.71 -17.80
CA ILE A 181 4.96 -10.88 -16.66
C ILE A 181 6.04 -9.82 -16.44
N LYS A 182 5.62 -8.57 -16.30
CA LYS A 182 6.47 -7.46 -15.90
C LYS A 182 6.13 -7.03 -14.48
N LEU A 183 7.14 -6.96 -13.63
CA LEU A 183 7.05 -6.43 -12.28
C LEU A 183 7.47 -4.96 -12.32
N ILE A 184 6.51 -4.06 -12.22
CA ILE A 184 6.74 -2.62 -12.26
C ILE A 184 6.77 -2.10 -10.81
N PHE A 185 7.93 -1.64 -10.37
CA PHE A 185 8.10 -1.04 -9.04
C PHE A 185 8.00 0.47 -9.14
N LYS A 186 7.15 1.07 -8.32
CA LYS A 186 6.93 2.52 -8.27
C LYS A 186 7.33 3.06 -6.92
N GLU A 187 8.25 4.01 -6.90
CA GLU A 187 8.73 4.63 -5.68
C GLU A 187 7.81 5.78 -5.24
N SER A 188 7.58 5.83 -3.93
CA SER A 188 6.79 6.86 -3.29
C SER A 188 7.36 7.28 -1.94
N LYS A 189 7.06 8.52 -1.55
CA LYS A 189 7.48 9.08 -0.26
C LYS A 189 6.33 9.05 0.77
N PRO A 190 6.62 8.68 2.03
CA PRO A 190 5.69 8.85 3.13
C PRO A 190 5.48 10.34 3.44
N PRO A 191 4.42 10.70 4.19
CA PRO A 191 3.39 9.82 4.74
C PRO A 191 2.25 9.47 3.75
N PHE A 192 2.14 10.18 2.64
CA PHE A 192 0.98 10.10 1.73
C PHE A 192 1.25 9.35 0.41
N LYS A 193 2.30 8.52 0.36
CA LYS A 193 2.73 7.81 -0.88
C LYS A 193 2.81 8.74 -2.08
N LYS A 194 3.41 9.92 -1.90
CA LYS A 194 3.61 10.86 -3.01
C LYS A 194 4.56 10.22 -4.04
N PRO A 195 4.17 10.04 -5.31
CA PRO A 195 5.07 9.47 -6.32
C PRO A 195 6.33 10.31 -6.45
N THR A 196 7.49 9.68 -6.51
CA THR A 196 8.75 10.39 -6.80
C THR A 196 8.99 10.54 -8.30
N GLY A 197 8.25 9.77 -9.11
CA GLY A 197 8.47 9.62 -10.55
C GLY A 197 9.52 8.57 -10.89
N PHE A 198 10.18 7.98 -9.88
CA PHE A 198 11.07 6.86 -10.10
C PHE A 198 10.27 5.55 -10.18
N GLU A 199 10.29 4.93 -11.35
CA GLU A 199 9.72 3.62 -11.60
C GLU A 199 10.65 2.80 -12.50
N PHE A 200 10.66 1.49 -12.30
CA PHE A 200 11.48 0.58 -13.11
C PHE A 200 10.78 -0.78 -13.25
N VAL A 201 11.22 -1.53 -14.26
CA VAL A 201 10.65 -2.83 -14.61
C VAL A 201 11.67 -3.92 -14.37
N ILE A 202 11.21 -4.99 -13.73
CA ILE A 202 11.90 -6.27 -13.56
C ILE A 202 11.06 -7.34 -14.29
#